data_AF-A0A3B9KUJ6-F1
#
_entry.id   AF-A0A3B9KUJ6-F1
#
_cell.length_a   1.000
_cell.length_b   1.000
_cell.length_c   1.000
_cell.angle_alpha   90.00
_cell.angle_beta   90.00
_cell.angle_gamma   90.00
#
_symmetry.space_group_name_H-M   'P 1'
#
loop_
_entity.id
_entity.type
_entity.pdbx_description
1 polymer ?
#
loop_
_entity_poly.entity_id
_entity_poly.type
_entity_poly.pdbx_seq_one_letter_code
_entity_poly.pdbx_strand_id
1 'polypeptide(L)'
;MAATNYNKQMKALIAEIEERGDHPSLLLHACCAPCASHELSFLPDTFDLTVFYYNPNITDDEEREKRFAELDRLISEMCPSVGLIKGEADCDKFLAAAKGLESAPEGGMRCAKCFALRLE
;
A
#
# COMPACT_ATOMS: atom_id res chain seq x y z
N MET A 1 21.35 20.62 -5.27
CA MET A 1 20.51 19.81 -6.18
C MET A 1 19.07 20.06 -5.83
N ALA A 2 18.19 20.33 -6.80
CA ALA A 2 16.76 20.38 -6.54
C ALA A 2 16.29 18.97 -6.16
N ALA A 3 15.44 18.85 -5.13
CA ALA A 3 14.89 17.56 -4.73
C ALA A 3 14.02 16.98 -5.86
N THR A 4 14.11 15.67 -6.08
CA THR A 4 13.28 14.97 -7.05
C THR A 4 11.81 15.02 -6.64
N ASN A 5 10.93 15.42 -7.56
CA ASN A 5 9.49 15.38 -7.36
C ASN A 5 8.93 14.10 -8.00
N TYR A 6 8.76 13.05 -7.19
CA TYR A 6 8.28 11.75 -7.66
C TYR A 6 6.84 11.78 -8.17
N ASN A 7 5.98 12.67 -7.63
CA ASN A 7 4.62 12.84 -8.15
C ASN A 7 4.63 13.34 -9.60
N LYS A 8 5.51 14.30 -9.92
CA LYS A 8 5.64 14.79 -11.31
C LYS A 8 6.16 13.68 -12.24
N GLN A 9 7.10 12.87 -11.79
CA GLN A 9 7.61 11.74 -12.58
C GLN A 9 6.55 10.66 -12.79
N MET A 10 5.79 10.30 -11.76
CA MET A 10 4.68 9.35 -11.83
C MET A 10 3.63 9.81 -12.86
N LYS A 11 3.22 11.08 -12.82
CA LYS A 11 2.26 11.63 -13.78
C LYS A 11 2.75 11.60 -15.23
N ALA A 12 4.05 11.87 -15.45
CA ALA A 12 4.64 11.76 -16.78
C ALA A 12 4.61 10.31 -17.28
N LEU A 13 4.95 9.34 -16.42
CA LEU A 13 4.90 7.92 -16.76
C LEU A 13 3.47 7.44 -17.09
N ILE A 14 2.48 7.88 -16.33
CA ILE A 14 1.06 7.58 -16.59
C ILE A 14 0.64 8.12 -17.96
N ALA A 15 0.96 9.38 -18.27
CA ALA A 15 0.65 9.97 -19.57
C ALA A 15 1.32 9.20 -20.73
N GLU A 16 2.58 8.76 -20.56
CA GLU A 16 3.26 7.94 -21.56
C GLU A 16 2.60 6.56 -21.76
N ILE A 17 2.05 5.94 -20.70
CA ILE A 17 1.31 4.68 -20.79
C ILE A 17 0.00 4.90 -21.57
N GLU A 18 -0.73 5.97 -21.23
CA GLU A 18 -1.99 6.34 -21.90
C GLU A 18 -1.78 6.66 -23.38
N GLU A 19 -0.73 7.40 -23.74
CA GLU A 19 -0.38 7.73 -25.13
C GLU A 19 -0.11 6.49 -25.98
N ARG A 20 0.46 5.42 -25.38
CA ARG A 20 0.69 4.14 -26.06
C ARG A 20 -0.58 3.31 -26.18
N GLY A 21 -1.64 3.65 -25.45
CA GLY A 21 -2.86 2.84 -25.37
C GLY A 21 -2.66 1.52 -24.61
N ASP A 22 -1.62 1.45 -23.77
CA ASP A 22 -1.35 0.29 -22.92
C ASP A 22 -2.29 0.28 -21.70
N HIS A 23 -2.56 -0.90 -21.15
CA HIS A 23 -3.32 -1.04 -19.91
C HIS A 23 -2.67 -2.11 -19.00
N PRO A 24 -1.51 -1.81 -18.41
CA PRO A 24 -0.73 -2.79 -17.66
C PRO A 24 -1.38 -3.14 -16.32
N SER A 25 -1.11 -4.34 -15.81
CA SER A 25 -1.52 -4.72 -14.46
C SER A 25 -0.64 -4.05 -13.40
N LEU A 26 -1.26 -3.59 -12.31
CA LEU A 26 -0.58 -2.95 -11.19
C LEU A 26 -1.07 -3.51 -9.85
N LEU A 27 -0.14 -3.92 -9.00
CA LEU A 27 -0.42 -4.30 -7.62
C LEU A 27 -0.11 -3.11 -6.70
N LEU A 28 -1.13 -2.59 -6.02
CA LEU A 28 -1.02 -1.47 -5.09
C LEU A 28 -1.04 -1.96 -3.64
N HIS A 29 0.08 -1.83 -2.93
CA HIS A 29 0.15 -2.17 -1.52
C HIS A 29 -0.53 -1.09 -0.66
N ALA A 30 -1.46 -1.47 0.23
CA ALA A 30 -2.13 -0.59 1.17
C ALA A 30 -2.22 -1.20 2.58
N CYS A 31 -2.21 -0.36 3.62
CA CYS A 31 -2.38 -0.81 5.01
C CYS A 31 -3.67 -0.31 5.69
N CYS A 32 -4.43 0.57 5.02
CA CYS A 32 -5.76 1.05 5.38
C CYS A 32 -6.37 1.87 4.22
N ALA A 33 -7.66 2.20 4.30
CA ALA A 33 -8.38 3.00 3.30
C ALA A 33 -7.73 4.36 2.96
N PRO A 34 -7.34 5.22 3.93
CA PRO A 34 -6.69 6.50 3.62
C PRO A 34 -5.34 6.37 2.89
N CYS A 35 -4.67 5.23 2.99
CA CYS A 35 -3.41 5.00 2.27
C CYS A 35 -3.60 4.69 0.79
N ALA A 36 -4.82 4.39 0.35
CA ALA A 36 -5.12 4.06 -1.04
C ALA A 36 -6.06 5.10 -1.70
N SER A 37 -6.78 5.92 -0.92
CA SER A 37 -7.86 6.76 -1.44
C SER A 37 -7.44 7.75 -2.53
N HIS A 38 -6.20 8.27 -2.47
CA HIS A 38 -5.74 9.20 -3.50
C HIS A 38 -5.39 8.47 -4.79
N GLU A 39 -4.65 7.38 -4.68
CA GLU A 39 -4.21 6.54 -5.80
C GLU A 39 -5.40 5.89 -6.50
N LEU A 40 -6.39 5.40 -5.75
CA LEU A 40 -7.65 4.86 -6.28
C LEU A 40 -8.49 5.89 -7.04
N SER A 41 -8.22 7.19 -6.90
CA SER A 41 -8.96 8.21 -7.63
C SER A 41 -8.50 8.43 -9.06
N PHE A 42 -7.38 7.81 -9.50
CA PHE A 42 -6.85 8.01 -10.84
C PHE A 42 -6.12 6.79 -11.43
N LEU A 43 -5.51 5.92 -10.62
CA LEU A 43 -4.84 4.73 -11.15
C LEU A 43 -5.77 3.73 -11.86
N PRO A 44 -7.02 3.50 -11.42
CA PRO A 44 -7.92 2.57 -12.12
C PRO A 44 -8.24 2.95 -13.57
N ASP A 45 -8.02 4.21 -13.97
CA ASP A 45 -8.27 4.68 -15.33
C ASP A 45 -7.17 4.24 -16.31
N THR A 46 -5.97 3.93 -15.80
CA THR A 46 -4.79 3.59 -16.61
C THR A 46 -4.33 2.14 -16.41
N PHE A 47 -4.65 1.51 -15.27
CA PHE A 47 -4.12 0.22 -14.87
C PHE A 47 -5.20 -0.81 -14.57
N ASP A 48 -4.90 -2.08 -14.87
CA ASP A 48 -5.63 -3.23 -14.31
C ASP A 48 -5.18 -3.41 -12.86
N LEU A 49 -5.89 -2.74 -11.96
CA LEU A 49 -5.46 -2.51 -10.60
C LEU A 49 -5.97 -3.58 -9.64
N THR A 50 -5.06 -4.09 -8.81
CA THR A 50 -5.38 -4.90 -7.64
C THR A 50 -4.73 -4.30 -6.40
N VAL A 51 -5.51 -4.11 -5.34
CA VAL A 51 -5.02 -3.64 -4.05
C VAL A 51 -4.62 -4.84 -3.19
N PHE A 52 -3.42 -4.78 -2.61
CA PHE A 52 -2.93 -5.75 -1.64
C PHE A 52 -2.92 -5.14 -0.24
N TYR A 53 -3.82 -5.61 0.62
CA TYR A 53 -3.87 -5.22 2.03
C TYR A 53 -2.84 -6.02 2.83
N TYR A 54 -1.77 -5.37 3.30
CA TYR A 54 -0.77 -6.03 4.14
C TYR A 54 -0.10 -5.06 5.12
N ASN A 55 -0.05 -5.48 6.39
CA ASN A 55 0.70 -4.77 7.42
C ASN A 55 0.93 -5.68 8.66
N PRO A 56 2.07 -6.37 8.76
CA PRO A 56 2.37 -7.27 9.86
C PRO A 56 2.63 -6.55 11.20
N ASN A 57 2.75 -5.22 11.20
CA ASN A 57 2.87 -4.42 12.42
C ASN A 57 1.52 -4.16 13.11
N ILE A 58 0.39 -4.53 12.48
CA ILE A 58 -0.91 -4.49 13.15
C ILE A 58 -1.09 -5.82 13.87
N THR A 59 -0.68 -5.86 15.13
CA THR A 59 -0.72 -7.08 15.95
C THR A 59 -2.09 -7.37 16.55
N ASP A 60 -2.99 -6.40 16.55
CA ASP A 60 -4.36 -6.55 17.02
C ASP A 60 -5.27 -6.98 15.86
N ASP A 61 -5.90 -8.15 16.02
CA ASP A 61 -6.71 -8.75 14.96
C ASP A 61 -8.00 -7.97 14.67
N GLU A 62 -8.62 -7.38 15.70
CA GLU A 62 -9.85 -6.59 15.52
C GLU A 62 -9.56 -5.32 14.71
N GLU A 63 -8.46 -4.61 15.00
CA GLU A 63 -8.04 -3.44 14.23
C GLU A 63 -7.66 -3.79 12.79
N ARG A 64 -7.02 -4.95 12.58
CA ARG A 64 -6.68 -5.45 11.24
C ARG A 64 -7.94 -5.72 10.42
N GLU A 65 -8.92 -6.40 11.01
CA GLU A 65 -10.19 -6.68 10.34
C GLU A 65 -10.94 -5.40 10.01
N LYS A 66 -11.02 -4.47 10.96
CA LYS A 66 -11.68 -3.18 10.78
C LYS A 66 -11.07 -2.37 9.64
N ARG A 67 -9.74 -2.30 9.56
CA ARG A 67 -9.04 -1.59 8.48
C ARG A 67 -9.23 -2.25 7.13
N PHE A 68 -9.26 -3.59 7.09
CA PHE A 68 -9.53 -4.32 5.87
C PHE A 68 -10.97 -4.07 5.39
N ALA A 69 -11.96 -4.19 6.27
CA ALA A 69 -13.37 -3.95 5.95
C ALA A 69 -13.61 -2.51 5.44
N GLU A 70 -12.94 -1.52 6.03
CA GLU A 70 -13.05 -0.13 5.56
C GLU A 70 -12.39 0.08 4.19
N LEU A 71 -11.29 -0.61 3.90
CA LEU A 71 -10.66 -0.59 2.58
C LEU A 71 -11.53 -1.28 1.52
N ASP A 72 -12.13 -2.42 1.86
CA ASP A 72 -13.08 -3.14 1.00
C ASP A 72 -14.32 -2.30 0.68
N ARG A 73 -14.89 -1.62 1.69
CA ARG A 73 -15.98 -0.65 1.51
C ARG A 73 -15.57 0.49 0.57
N LEU A 74 -14.41 1.10 0.79
CA LEU A 74 -13.90 2.19 -0.04
C LEU A 74 -13.76 1.78 -1.51
N ILE A 75 -13.15 0.63 -1.77
CA ILE A 75 -12.95 0.10 -3.13
C ILE A 75 -14.30 -0.17 -3.79
N SER A 76 -15.21 -0.84 -3.07
CA SER A 76 -16.57 -1.14 -3.57
C SER A 76 -17.36 0.13 -3.95
N GLU A 77 -17.19 1.22 -3.21
CA GLU A 77 -17.88 2.49 -3.48
C GLU A 77 -17.21 3.33 -4.57
N MET A 78 -15.87 3.38 -4.61
CA MET A 78 -15.15 4.27 -5.54
C MET A 78 -14.83 3.62 -6.88
N CYS A 79 -14.49 2.34 -6.89
CA CYS A 79 -13.86 1.66 -8.03
C CYS A 79 -14.14 0.14 -7.98
N PRO A 80 -15.40 -0.30 -8.19
CA PRO A 80 -15.82 -1.69 -7.97
C PRO A 80 -15.18 -2.72 -8.92
N SER A 81 -14.47 -2.28 -9.96
CA SER A 81 -13.68 -3.14 -10.84
C SER A 81 -12.30 -3.50 -10.29
N VAL A 82 -11.83 -2.80 -9.25
CA VAL A 82 -10.50 -3.02 -8.67
C VAL A 82 -10.50 -4.26 -7.78
N GLY A 83 -9.53 -5.14 -8.00
CA GLY A 83 -9.35 -6.34 -7.18
C GLY A 83 -8.86 -6.00 -5.76
N LEU A 84 -9.20 -6.82 -4.77
CA LEU A 84 -8.67 -6.70 -3.41
C LEU A 84 -8.16 -8.05 -2.91
N ILE A 85 -6.91 -8.07 -2.45
CA ILE A 85 -6.25 -9.22 -1.85
C ILE A 85 -5.93 -8.90 -0.39
N LYS A 86 -6.34 -9.78 0.52
CA LYS A 86 -5.97 -9.71 1.94
C LYS A 86 -4.73 -10.55 2.19
N GLY A 87 -3.65 -9.93 2.63
CA GLY A 87 -2.42 -10.62 3.05
C GLY A 87 -2.59 -11.38 4.37
N GLU A 88 -1.64 -12.28 4.61
CA GLU A 88 -1.63 -13.14 5.81
C GLU A 88 -1.38 -12.37 7.11
N ALA A 89 -1.84 -12.98 8.22
CA ALA A 89 -1.72 -12.46 9.58
C ALA A 89 -0.30 -12.68 10.15
N ASP A 90 0.72 -12.07 9.56
CA ASP A 90 2.13 -12.38 9.88
C ASP A 90 2.73 -11.54 11.01
N CYS A 91 2.01 -11.39 12.13
CA CYS A 91 2.46 -10.58 13.26
C CYS A 91 3.83 -11.05 13.80
N ASP A 92 4.07 -12.36 13.80
CA ASP A 92 5.34 -12.96 14.24
C ASP A 92 6.55 -12.49 13.42
N LYS A 93 6.37 -12.25 12.11
CA LYS A 93 7.45 -11.72 11.25
C LYS A 93 7.86 -10.33 11.71
N PHE A 94 6.88 -9.48 12.03
CA PHE A 94 7.17 -8.14 12.55
C PHE A 94 7.83 -8.20 13.93
N LEU A 95 7.30 -9.02 14.85
CA LEU A 95 7.86 -9.19 16.19
C LEU A 95 9.32 -9.66 16.14
N ALA A 96 9.64 -10.61 15.25
CA ALA A 96 11.01 -11.07 15.03
C ALA A 96 11.91 -9.95 14.48
N ALA A 97 11.42 -9.17 13.51
CA ALA A 97 12.18 -8.06 12.92
C ALA A 97 12.37 -6.87 13.88
N ALA A 98 11.46 -6.67 14.83
CA ALA A 98 11.49 -5.59 15.81
C ALA A 98 12.24 -5.93 17.11
N LYS A 99 12.57 -7.21 17.34
CA LYS A 99 13.24 -7.69 18.56
C LYS A 99 14.58 -6.97 18.78
N GLY A 100 14.78 -6.42 19.97
CA GLY A 100 15.96 -5.63 20.34
C GLY A 100 15.92 -4.17 19.83
N LEU A 101 14.85 -3.76 19.16
CA LEU A 101 14.62 -2.40 18.68
C LEU A 101 13.39 -1.75 19.36
N GLU A 102 12.94 -2.30 20.49
CA GLU A 102 11.71 -1.87 21.18
C GLU A 102 11.79 -0.41 21.64
N SER A 103 12.97 0.01 22.07
CA SER A 103 13.26 1.39 22.51
C SER A 103 13.72 2.31 21.37
N ALA A 104 13.78 1.84 20.13
CA ALA A 104 14.14 2.68 19.00
C ALA A 104 13.09 3.79 18.81
N PRO A 105 13.50 5.04 18.56
CA PRO A 105 12.57 6.13 18.32
C PRO A 105 11.78 5.89 17.02
N GLU A 106 10.63 6.55 16.92
CA GLU A 106 9.89 6.65 15.66
C GLU A 106 10.77 7.25 14.55
N GLY A 107 10.66 6.69 13.34
CA GLY A 107 11.57 7.01 12.23
C GLY A 107 12.96 6.36 12.33
N GLY A 108 13.24 5.64 13.42
CA GLY A 108 14.50 4.93 13.61
C GLY A 108 14.57 3.56 12.92
N MET A 109 15.54 2.74 13.35
CA MET A 109 15.84 1.43 12.74
C MET A 109 14.65 0.46 12.73
N ARG A 110 13.76 0.52 13.74
CA ARG A 110 12.54 -0.31 13.77
C ARG A 110 11.61 0.01 12.60
N CYS A 111 11.45 1.29 12.25
CA CYS A 111 10.64 1.71 11.12
C CYS A 111 11.24 1.23 9.79
N ALA A 112 12.55 1.35 9.61
CA ALA A 112 13.24 0.85 8.43
C ALA A 112 13.04 -0.67 8.23
N LYS A 113 13.15 -1.45 9.31
CA LYS A 113 12.85 -2.90 9.30
C LYS A 113 11.39 -3.20 8.96
N CYS A 114 10.46 -2.41 9.51
CA CYS A 114 9.03 -2.55 9.21
C CYS A 114 8.71 -2.26 7.74
N PHE A 115 9.34 -1.26 7.13
CA PHE A 115 9.15 -0.95 5.71
C PHE A 115 9.75 -2.02 4.80
N ALA A 116 10.96 -2.48 5.10
CA ALA A 116 11.61 -3.56 4.34
C ALA A 116 10.73 -4.82 4.30
N LEU A 117 10.19 -5.24 5.46
CA LEU A 117 9.32 -6.42 5.56
C LEU A 117 8.06 -6.34 4.69
N ARG A 118 7.58 -5.14 4.35
CA ARG A 118 6.39 -4.94 3.49
C ARG A 118 6.72 -4.83 2.00
N LEU A 119 7.99 -4.74 1.65
CA LEU A 119 8.48 -4.58 0.27
C LEU A 119 9.21 -5.82 -0.27
N GLU A 120 9.58 -6.75 0.61
CA GLU A 120 10.17 -8.06 0.30
C GLU A 120 9.11 -9.09 -0.08
#